data_AF-A0A0G0VTU8-F1
#
_entry.id   AF-A0A0G0VTU8-F1
#
_cell.length_a   1.000
_cell.length_b   1.000
_cell.length_c   1.000
_cell.angle_alpha   90.00
_cell.angle_beta   90.00
_cell.angle_gamma   90.00
#
_symmetry.space_group_name_H-M   'P 1'
#
loop_
_entity.id
_entity.type
_entity.pdbx_description
1 polymer ?
#
loop_
_entity_poly.entity_id
_entity_poly.type
_entity_poly.pdbx_seq_one_letter_code
_entity_poly.pdbx_strand_id
1 'polypeptide(L)'
;MIIAECGHNANGSMKHMKLQINEAKKCGADIAKFQVYDIDKIMTPDNPVYMELKMCQLDKEELKELADYCEKIDIEFCASAFDPERVGWLEEVGVKRHKLASRSIYDAETIKAMEATGKPIIASLGMINEKQGIPSITNSEFLYCVAEYPAIITEEMFPKDFKFYAGFSDHTIGIKWTKEAVRRGATIIEKHFTLDQRLPGCDQAGSSDPKEFKEFIDWVRLYEKNG
;
A
#
# COMPACT_ATOMS: atom_id res chain seq x y z
N MET A 1 2.95 12.97 -0.87
CA MET A 1 3.46 11.73 -0.24
C MET A 1 3.31 10.58 -1.24
N ILE A 2 4.38 9.81 -1.45
CA ILE A 2 4.45 8.71 -2.39
C ILE A 2 4.85 7.43 -1.64
N ILE A 3 3.98 6.42 -1.72
CA ILE A 3 4.10 5.13 -1.04
C ILE A 3 4.41 4.07 -2.10
N ALA A 4 5.56 3.41 -1.95
CA ALA A 4 5.91 2.22 -2.71
C ALA A 4 5.35 0.98 -1.98
N GLU A 5 4.27 0.42 -2.50
CA GLU A 5 3.70 -0.82 -1.97
C GLU A 5 4.51 -2.03 -2.45
N CYS A 6 5.43 -2.50 -1.61
CA CYS A 6 6.30 -3.63 -1.91
C CYS A 6 5.55 -4.97 -1.77
N GLY A 7 4.53 -5.02 -0.91
CA GLY A 7 3.55 -6.10 -0.80
C GLY A 7 4.18 -7.49 -0.82
N HIS A 8 3.70 -8.34 -1.71
CA HIS A 8 4.15 -9.72 -1.89
C HIS A 8 5.23 -9.91 -2.96
N ASN A 9 5.65 -8.84 -3.64
CA ASN A 9 6.50 -8.92 -4.83
C ASN A 9 7.92 -9.42 -4.55
N ALA A 10 8.30 -9.58 -3.28
CA ALA A 10 9.57 -10.14 -2.87
C ALA A 10 9.59 -11.68 -2.79
N ASN A 11 8.43 -12.35 -2.93
CA ASN A 11 8.30 -13.82 -2.90
C ASN A 11 8.94 -14.46 -1.65
N GLY A 12 8.70 -13.88 -0.47
CA GLY A 12 9.23 -14.37 0.81
C GLY A 12 10.74 -14.17 1.03
N SER A 13 11.44 -13.47 0.14
CA SER A 13 12.88 -13.27 0.27
C SER A 13 13.21 -11.96 0.96
N MET A 14 13.70 -12.02 2.21
CA MET A 14 14.22 -10.86 2.94
C MET A 14 15.26 -10.06 2.15
N LYS A 15 16.12 -10.75 1.37
CA LYS A 15 17.08 -10.09 0.47
C LYS A 15 16.38 -9.26 -0.61
N HIS A 16 15.34 -9.80 -1.23
CA HIS A 16 14.58 -9.06 -2.25
C HIS A 16 13.76 -7.93 -1.64
N MET A 17 13.16 -8.12 -0.46
CA MET A 17 12.45 -7.04 0.26
C MET A 17 13.39 -5.86 0.53
N LYS A 18 14.60 -6.11 1.04
CA LYS A 18 15.61 -5.06 1.24
C LYS A 18 16.05 -4.42 -0.07
N LEU A 19 16.16 -5.18 -1.15
CA LEU A 19 16.47 -4.62 -2.46
C LEU A 19 15.33 -3.72 -2.98
N GLN A 20 14.06 -4.12 -2.81
CA GLN A 20 12.91 -3.28 -3.14
C GLN A 20 12.92 -1.97 -2.35
N ILE A 21 13.18 -2.03 -1.04
CA ILE A 21 13.29 -0.85 -0.19
C ILE A 21 14.37 0.11 -0.73
N ASN A 22 15.54 -0.42 -1.12
CA ASN A 22 16.60 0.40 -1.72
C ASN A 22 16.18 1.05 -3.04
N GLU A 23 15.57 0.29 -3.94
CA GLU A 23 15.15 0.82 -5.24
C GLU A 23 14.02 1.84 -5.10
N ALA A 24 13.05 1.58 -4.21
CA ALA A 24 12.00 2.55 -3.87
C ALA A 24 12.59 3.86 -3.33
N LYS A 25 13.54 3.77 -2.37
CA LYS A 25 14.23 4.96 -1.85
C LYS A 25 15.01 5.69 -2.95
N LYS A 26 15.76 4.98 -3.79
CA LYS A 26 16.49 5.58 -4.94
C LYS A 26 15.55 6.29 -5.90
N CYS A 27 14.32 5.79 -6.05
CA CYS A 27 13.31 6.44 -6.87
C CYS A 27 12.74 7.72 -6.25
N GLY A 28 12.90 7.89 -4.94
CA GLY A 28 12.38 9.04 -4.18
C GLY A 28 11.03 8.78 -3.51
N ALA A 29 10.70 7.51 -3.23
CA ALA A 29 9.55 7.16 -2.41
C ALA A 29 9.71 7.74 -0.99
N ASP A 30 8.60 8.18 -0.40
CA ASP A 30 8.57 8.66 0.98
C ASP A 30 8.41 7.47 1.96
N ILE A 31 7.66 6.44 1.55
CA ILE A 31 7.33 5.27 2.37
C ILE A 31 7.56 3.99 1.56
N ALA A 32 8.19 2.99 2.19
CA ALA A 32 8.16 1.60 1.74
C ALA A 32 7.12 0.84 2.56
N LYS A 33 6.10 0.30 1.89
CA LYS A 33 4.96 -0.37 2.54
C LYS A 33 4.93 -1.88 2.28
N PHE A 34 4.57 -2.62 3.33
CA PHE A 34 4.39 -4.07 3.30
C PHE A 34 3.00 -4.49 3.80
N GLN A 35 2.77 -5.79 3.91
CA GLN A 35 1.53 -6.38 4.41
C GLN A 35 1.86 -7.36 5.54
N VAL A 36 1.13 -7.26 6.65
CA VAL A 36 1.31 -8.16 7.82
C VAL A 36 -0.05 -8.78 8.15
N TYR A 37 -0.16 -10.08 7.93
CA TYR A 37 -1.41 -10.82 8.05
C TYR A 37 -1.18 -12.23 8.62
N ASP A 38 -2.29 -12.91 8.85
CA ASP A 38 -2.35 -14.35 9.02
C ASP A 38 -3.03 -14.95 7.79
N ILE A 39 -2.29 -15.68 6.96
CA ILE A 39 -2.82 -16.23 5.71
C ILE A 39 -4.01 -17.15 5.97
N ASP A 40 -3.97 -17.91 7.07
CA ASP A 40 -4.98 -18.88 7.45
C ASP A 40 -6.28 -18.22 7.94
N LYS A 41 -6.21 -16.94 8.36
CA LYS A 41 -7.42 -16.15 8.72
C LYS A 41 -8.02 -15.41 7.53
N ILE A 42 -7.21 -15.05 6.53
CA ILE A 42 -7.67 -14.18 5.42
C ILE A 42 -7.98 -14.93 4.13
N MET A 43 -7.57 -16.20 4.01
CA MET A 43 -7.70 -16.97 2.79
C MET A 43 -7.73 -18.47 3.05
N THR A 44 -8.57 -19.18 2.30
CA THR A 44 -8.64 -20.64 2.34
C THR A 44 -7.53 -21.29 1.51
N PRO A 45 -7.01 -22.47 1.90
CA PRO A 45 -5.91 -23.14 1.18
C PRO A 45 -6.18 -23.53 -0.28
N ASP A 46 -7.43 -23.59 -0.71
CA ASP A 46 -7.86 -23.89 -2.08
C ASP A 46 -7.77 -22.68 -3.02
N ASN A 47 -7.55 -21.48 -2.47
CA ASN A 47 -7.36 -20.30 -3.29
C ASN A 47 -6.04 -20.41 -4.10
N PRO A 48 -6.05 -20.16 -5.41
CA PRO A 48 -4.86 -20.30 -6.26
C PRO A 48 -3.63 -19.50 -5.80
N VAL A 49 -3.81 -18.38 -5.09
CA VAL A 49 -2.70 -17.55 -4.59
C VAL A 49 -2.30 -17.84 -3.14
N TYR A 50 -3.00 -18.76 -2.44
CA TYR A 50 -2.76 -19.03 -1.02
C TYR A 50 -1.30 -19.38 -0.72
N MET A 51 -0.71 -20.30 -1.48
CA MET A 51 0.67 -20.74 -1.26
C MET A 51 1.69 -19.62 -1.54
N GLU A 52 1.40 -18.78 -2.53
CA GLU A 52 2.24 -17.62 -2.84
C GLU A 52 2.24 -16.62 -1.69
N LEU A 53 1.06 -16.24 -1.20
CA LEU A 53 0.92 -15.32 -0.07
C LEU A 53 1.47 -15.92 1.23
N LYS A 54 1.30 -17.23 1.45
CA LYS A 54 1.84 -17.92 2.62
C LYS A 54 3.37 -17.82 2.69
N MET A 55 4.07 -17.86 1.55
CA MET A 55 5.52 -17.67 1.51
C MET A 55 5.93 -16.22 1.79
N CYS A 56 5.04 -15.25 1.54
CA CYS A 56 5.31 -13.83 1.75
C CYS A 56 4.89 -13.34 3.15
N GLN A 57 4.25 -14.19 3.96
CA GLN A 57 3.84 -13.84 5.31
C GLN A 57 5.07 -13.57 6.18
N LEU A 58 5.11 -12.38 6.77
CA LEU A 58 6.16 -11.97 7.70
C LEU A 58 5.86 -12.49 9.11
N ASP A 59 6.89 -13.00 9.78
CA ASP A 59 6.87 -13.14 11.24
C ASP A 59 7.30 -11.84 11.96
N LYS A 60 7.34 -11.89 13.30
CA LYS A 60 7.69 -10.72 14.12
C LYS A 60 9.14 -10.29 13.92
N GLU A 61 10.05 -11.25 13.84
CA GLU A 61 11.48 -11.03 13.67
C GLU A 61 11.78 -10.41 12.30
N GLU A 62 11.18 -10.93 11.24
CA GLU A 62 11.28 -10.41 9.87
C GLU A 62 10.66 -9.02 9.76
N LEU A 63 9.50 -8.79 10.36
CA LEU A 63 8.87 -7.47 10.42
C LEU A 63 9.80 -6.45 11.08
N LYS A 64 10.38 -6.81 12.22
CA LYS A 64 11.34 -5.97 12.93
C LYS A 64 12.59 -5.69 12.08
N GLU A 65 13.13 -6.72 11.42
CA GLU A 65 14.30 -6.60 10.55
C GLU A 65 14.05 -5.63 9.38
N LEU A 66 12.85 -5.64 8.79
CA LEU A 66 12.46 -4.69 7.74
C LEU A 66 12.31 -3.27 8.26
N ALA A 67 11.64 -3.09 9.40
CA ALA A 67 11.46 -1.77 10.03
C ALA A 67 12.82 -1.15 10.39
N ASP A 68 13.70 -1.91 11.04
CA ASP A 68 15.07 -1.48 11.37
C ASP A 68 15.87 -1.13 10.11
N TYR A 69 15.68 -1.88 9.01
CA TYR A 69 16.36 -1.63 7.75
C TYR A 69 15.92 -0.32 7.09
N CYS A 70 14.61 -0.06 7.06
CA CYS A 70 14.03 1.19 6.58
C CYS A 70 14.55 2.40 7.38
N GLU A 71 14.56 2.30 8.71
CA GLU A 71 15.10 3.35 9.59
C GLU A 71 16.60 3.59 9.30
N LYS A 72 17.39 2.52 9.20
CA LYS A 72 18.83 2.61 8.90
C LYS A 72 19.13 3.36 7.61
N ILE A 73 18.30 3.15 6.58
CA ILE A 73 18.51 3.80 5.29
C ILE A 73 17.66 5.05 5.12
N ASP A 74 16.95 5.54 6.13
CA ASP A 74 16.14 6.77 6.12
C ASP A 74 15.04 6.76 5.03
N ILE A 75 14.17 5.74 5.08
CA ILE A 75 12.86 5.70 4.40
C ILE A 75 11.82 5.25 5.42
N GLU A 76 10.62 5.83 5.40
CA GLU A 76 9.61 5.43 6.39
C GLU A 76 9.09 4.02 6.11
N PHE A 77 9.07 3.18 7.15
CA PHE A 77 8.41 1.89 7.14
C PHE A 77 6.91 2.04 7.45
N CYS A 78 6.07 1.38 6.67
CA CYS A 78 4.65 1.23 6.95
C CYS A 78 4.20 -0.19 6.57
N ALA A 79 3.07 -0.64 7.10
CA ALA A 79 2.43 -1.83 6.58
C ALA A 79 0.91 -1.82 6.81
N SER A 80 0.21 -2.59 5.99
CA SER A 80 -1.20 -2.94 6.22
C SER A 80 -1.29 -4.06 7.25
N ALA A 81 -1.99 -3.84 8.37
CA ALA A 81 -2.37 -4.90 9.30
C ALA A 81 -3.80 -5.36 9.01
N PHE A 82 -4.03 -6.68 9.12
CA PHE A 82 -5.31 -7.30 8.77
C PHE A 82 -6.05 -7.91 9.98
N ASP A 83 -5.48 -7.82 11.18
CA ASP A 83 -6.14 -8.16 12.44
C ASP A 83 -5.54 -7.35 13.61
N PRO A 84 -6.19 -7.29 14.80
CA PRO A 84 -5.69 -6.56 15.96
C PRO A 84 -4.32 -7.02 16.47
N GLU A 85 -3.98 -8.30 16.30
CA GLU A 85 -2.68 -8.83 16.71
C GLU A 85 -1.57 -8.21 15.85
N ARG A 86 -1.77 -8.13 14.53
CA ARG A 86 -0.80 -7.52 13.61
C ARG A 86 -0.73 -6.00 13.79
N VAL A 87 -1.81 -5.34 14.22
CA VAL A 87 -1.74 -3.93 14.67
C VAL A 87 -0.77 -3.82 15.84
N GLY A 88 -0.85 -4.71 16.83
CA GLY A 88 0.09 -4.75 17.95
C GLY A 88 1.55 -4.95 17.52
N TRP A 89 1.81 -5.81 16.53
CA TRP A 89 3.16 -6.02 16.00
C TRP A 89 3.72 -4.75 15.34
N LEU A 90 2.86 -4.00 14.63
CA LEU A 90 3.26 -2.72 14.04
C LEU A 90 3.60 -1.65 15.10
N GLU A 91 2.91 -1.67 16.23
CA GLU A 91 3.24 -0.80 17.36
C GLU A 91 4.58 -1.16 18.01
N GLU A 92 4.90 -2.45 18.14
CA GLU A 92 6.18 -2.93 18.66
C GLU A 92 7.38 -2.45 17.80
N VAL A 93 7.19 -2.33 16.48
CA VAL A 93 8.23 -1.82 15.55
C VAL A 93 8.14 -0.30 15.30
N GLY A 94 7.25 0.39 16.00
CA GLY A 94 7.22 1.86 16.02
C GLY A 94 6.72 2.53 14.74
N VAL A 95 5.73 1.95 14.04
CA VAL A 95 5.15 2.61 12.85
C VAL A 95 4.61 4.00 13.18
N LYS A 96 4.76 4.94 12.24
CA LYS A 96 4.28 6.33 12.42
C LYS A 96 2.79 6.49 12.10
N ARG A 97 2.24 5.57 11.29
CA ARG A 97 0.86 5.57 10.81
C ARG A 97 0.42 4.16 10.44
N HIS A 98 -0.88 3.91 10.46
CA HIS A 98 -1.45 2.64 10.02
C HIS A 98 -1.99 2.73 8.60
N LYS A 99 -1.82 1.66 7.82
CA LYS A 99 -2.57 1.46 6.58
C LYS A 99 -3.73 0.49 6.84
N LEU A 100 -4.96 0.94 6.57
CA LEU A 100 -6.13 0.06 6.52
C LEU A 100 -6.37 -0.35 5.06
N ALA A 101 -6.29 -1.64 4.77
CA ALA A 101 -6.55 -2.18 3.45
C ALA A 101 -8.04 -2.17 3.12
N SER A 102 -8.40 -2.05 1.83
CA SER A 102 -9.80 -2.03 1.39
C SER A 102 -10.60 -3.24 1.90
N ARG A 103 -9.97 -4.42 1.96
CA ARG A 103 -10.62 -5.65 2.44
C ARG A 103 -10.96 -5.66 3.93
N SER A 104 -10.31 -4.79 4.71
CA SER A 104 -10.51 -4.65 6.15
C SER A 104 -11.32 -3.39 6.49
N ILE A 105 -11.90 -2.70 5.49
CA ILE A 105 -12.63 -1.45 5.71
C ILE A 105 -13.83 -1.62 6.64
N TYR A 106 -14.39 -2.82 6.75
CA TYR A 106 -15.50 -3.15 7.66
C TYR A 106 -15.09 -3.99 8.88
N ASP A 107 -13.80 -4.24 9.07
CA ASP A 107 -13.30 -4.95 10.25
C ASP A 107 -13.25 -4.00 11.44
N ALA A 108 -14.34 -3.98 12.21
CA ALA A 108 -14.49 -3.10 13.36
C ALA A 108 -13.48 -3.38 14.48
N GLU A 109 -12.96 -4.61 14.61
CA GLU A 109 -11.97 -4.92 15.64
C GLU A 109 -10.60 -4.36 15.26
N THR A 110 -10.20 -4.56 14.00
CA THR A 110 -8.95 -3.99 13.46
C THR A 110 -8.98 -2.47 13.45
N ILE A 111 -10.10 -1.86 13.04
CA ILE A 111 -10.27 -0.39 13.07
C ILE A 111 -10.10 0.12 14.50
N LYS A 112 -10.81 -0.44 15.48
CA LYS A 112 -10.70 -0.01 16.88
C LYS A 112 -9.29 -0.14 17.43
N ALA A 113 -8.58 -1.21 17.06
CA ALA A 113 -7.20 -1.41 17.46
C ALA A 113 -6.28 -0.31 16.90
N MET A 114 -6.45 0.07 15.63
CA MET A 114 -5.71 1.18 15.02
C MET A 114 -6.07 2.53 15.66
N GLU A 115 -7.35 2.81 15.88
CA GLU A 115 -7.82 4.06 16.50
C GLU A 115 -7.30 4.23 17.93
N ALA A 116 -7.22 3.14 18.70
CA ALA A 116 -6.72 3.14 20.07
C ALA A 116 -5.26 3.61 20.19
N THR A 117 -4.48 3.55 19.10
CA THR A 117 -3.10 4.06 19.07
C THR A 117 -3.02 5.59 18.99
N GLY A 118 -4.11 6.24 18.54
CA GLY A 118 -4.15 7.69 18.26
C GLY A 118 -3.33 8.12 17.04
N LYS A 119 -2.69 7.19 16.31
CA LYS A 119 -1.87 7.50 15.14
C LYS A 119 -2.73 7.75 13.89
N PRO A 120 -2.20 8.47 12.87
CA PRO A 120 -2.89 8.65 11.60
C PRO A 120 -3.17 7.31 10.91
N ILE A 121 -4.32 7.24 10.22
CA ILE A 121 -4.76 6.06 9.47
C ILE A 121 -4.92 6.44 7.99
N ILE A 122 -4.29 5.69 7.09
CA ILE A 122 -4.51 5.79 5.65
C ILE A 122 -5.39 4.62 5.21
N ALA A 123 -6.65 4.88 4.86
CA ALA A 123 -7.63 3.85 4.55
C ALA A 123 -7.97 3.83 3.05
N SER A 124 -7.86 2.66 2.40
CA SER A 124 -8.29 2.50 1.01
C SER A 124 -9.76 2.10 0.94
N LEU A 125 -10.50 2.67 -0.01
CA LEU A 125 -11.96 2.50 -0.11
C LEU A 125 -12.40 1.58 -1.27
N GLY A 126 -11.52 0.69 -1.74
CA GLY A 126 -11.79 -0.10 -2.95
C GLY A 126 -12.84 -1.21 -2.82
N MET A 127 -13.30 -1.50 -1.60
CA MET A 127 -14.33 -2.52 -1.33
C MET A 127 -15.52 -1.95 -0.54
N ILE A 128 -15.74 -0.64 -0.64
CA ILE A 128 -16.91 -0.03 -0.01
C ILE A 128 -18.19 -0.60 -0.63
N ASN A 129 -19.16 -0.87 0.24
CA ASN A 129 -20.51 -1.25 -0.12
C ASN A 129 -21.39 0.01 -0.05
N GLU A 130 -22.03 0.38 -1.15
CA GLU A 130 -22.87 1.58 -1.23
C GLU A 130 -23.99 1.60 -0.16
N LYS A 131 -24.50 0.44 0.27
CA LYS A 131 -25.54 0.35 1.30
C LYS A 131 -25.02 0.57 2.71
N GLN A 132 -23.77 0.16 2.99
CA GLN A 132 -23.15 0.34 4.30
C GLN A 132 -22.43 1.69 4.41
N GLY A 133 -22.02 2.26 3.29
CA GLY A 133 -21.26 3.50 3.24
C GLY A 133 -19.84 3.32 3.79
N ILE A 134 -19.19 4.45 4.03
CA ILE A 134 -17.83 4.52 4.59
C ILE A 134 -17.97 4.52 6.11
N PRO A 135 -17.32 3.60 6.84
CA PRO A 135 -17.37 3.59 8.29
C PRO A 135 -16.72 4.85 8.86
N SER A 136 -17.19 5.29 10.03
CA SER A 136 -16.54 6.37 10.77
C SER A 136 -15.22 5.85 11.32
N ILE A 137 -14.12 6.42 10.82
CA ILE A 137 -12.75 6.12 11.26
C ILE A 137 -12.15 7.45 11.70
N THR A 138 -11.61 7.51 12.91
CA THR A 138 -10.96 8.70 13.45
C THR A 138 -9.54 8.85 12.90
N ASN A 139 -9.06 10.09 12.80
CA ASN A 139 -7.71 10.42 12.31
C ASN A 139 -7.36 9.78 10.95
N SER A 140 -8.33 9.70 10.04
CA SER A 140 -8.19 8.96 8.79
C SER A 140 -8.09 9.85 7.55
N GLU A 141 -7.21 9.46 6.63
CA GLU A 141 -7.15 9.94 5.25
C GLU A 141 -7.60 8.82 4.30
N PHE A 142 -8.51 9.12 3.39
CA PHE A 142 -9.10 8.13 2.49
C PHE A 142 -8.44 8.12 1.11
N LEU A 143 -8.13 6.94 0.61
CA LEU A 143 -7.64 6.74 -0.74
C LEU A 143 -8.74 6.16 -1.63
N TYR A 144 -8.96 6.78 -2.79
CA TYR A 144 -9.68 6.14 -3.88
C TYR A 144 -8.89 4.90 -4.33
N CYS A 145 -9.59 3.84 -4.69
CA CYS A 145 -9.00 2.55 -5.01
C CYS A 145 -10.02 1.73 -5.81
N VAL A 146 -9.55 0.93 -6.76
CA VAL A 146 -10.35 -0.14 -7.38
C VAL A 146 -9.71 -1.46 -6.99
N ALA A 147 -10.46 -2.35 -6.33
CA ALA A 147 -9.95 -3.60 -5.78
C ALA A 147 -9.80 -4.72 -6.84
N GLU A 148 -9.13 -4.40 -7.94
CA GLU A 148 -8.80 -5.30 -9.04
C GLU A 148 -7.30 -5.22 -9.34
N TYR A 149 -6.66 -6.35 -9.67
CA TYR A 149 -5.21 -6.45 -9.83
C TYR A 149 -4.89 -7.21 -11.13
N PRO A 150 -4.65 -6.52 -12.26
CA PRO A 150 -4.66 -5.06 -12.43
C PRO A 150 -6.08 -4.49 -12.58
N ALA A 151 -6.27 -3.23 -12.16
CA ALA A 151 -7.52 -2.50 -12.31
C ALA A 151 -7.66 -1.90 -13.71
N ILE A 152 -8.88 -1.96 -14.26
CA ILE A 152 -9.27 -1.26 -15.49
C ILE A 152 -10.13 -0.06 -15.11
N ILE A 153 -9.58 1.14 -15.26
CA ILE A 153 -10.25 2.40 -14.90
C ILE A 153 -10.59 3.20 -16.16
N THR A 154 -11.81 3.76 -16.21
CA THR A 154 -12.25 4.73 -17.21
C THR A 154 -12.37 6.14 -16.63
N GLU A 155 -12.52 7.17 -17.47
CA GLU A 155 -12.66 8.55 -17.01
C GLU A 155 -13.97 8.83 -16.27
N GLU A 156 -14.99 8.00 -16.48
CA GLU A 156 -16.27 8.05 -15.77
C GLU A 156 -16.15 7.47 -14.36
N MET A 157 -15.32 6.43 -14.19
CA MET A 157 -15.06 5.81 -12.89
C MET A 157 -14.14 6.64 -12.00
N PHE A 158 -13.17 7.34 -12.61
CA PHE A 158 -12.14 8.05 -11.86
C PHE A 158 -12.65 9.36 -11.26
N PRO A 159 -12.31 9.69 -9.99
CA PRO A 159 -12.75 10.92 -9.34
C PRO A 159 -12.43 12.17 -10.18
N LYS A 160 -13.37 13.11 -10.29
CA LYS A 160 -13.16 14.38 -11.01
C LYS A 160 -12.25 15.34 -10.25
N ASP A 161 -12.25 15.25 -8.93
CA ASP A 161 -11.30 15.90 -8.04
C ASP A 161 -11.05 15.02 -6.79
N PHE A 162 -10.00 15.32 -6.05
CA PHE A 162 -9.60 14.66 -4.80
C PHE A 162 -9.94 15.55 -3.59
N LYS A 163 -11.14 16.17 -3.56
CA LYS A 163 -11.58 16.92 -2.37
C LYS A 163 -12.04 16.02 -1.22
N PHE A 164 -12.66 14.89 -1.57
CA PHE A 164 -13.10 13.89 -0.60
C PHE A 164 -11.98 12.89 -0.25
N TYR A 165 -11.24 12.45 -1.25
CA TYR A 165 -10.12 11.52 -1.09
C TYR A 165 -8.83 12.30 -0.87
N ALA A 166 -8.01 11.93 0.11
CA ALA A 166 -6.65 12.46 0.23
C ALA A 166 -5.75 11.98 -0.91
N GLY A 167 -6.09 10.85 -1.55
CA GLY A 167 -5.21 10.28 -2.55
C GLY A 167 -5.74 9.08 -3.30
N PHE A 168 -4.84 8.40 -4.01
CA PHE A 168 -5.13 7.26 -4.87
C PHE A 168 -4.22 6.07 -4.55
N SER A 169 -4.82 4.90 -4.35
CA SER A 169 -4.16 3.59 -4.29
C SER A 169 -4.33 2.90 -5.63
N ASP A 170 -3.25 2.86 -6.42
CA ASP A 170 -3.26 2.51 -7.83
C ASP A 170 -2.85 1.06 -8.08
N HIS A 171 -3.75 0.31 -8.71
CA HIS A 171 -3.54 -1.06 -9.18
C HIS A 171 -3.62 -1.17 -10.71
N THR A 172 -3.67 -0.05 -11.43
CA THR A 172 -3.71 -0.03 -12.89
C THR A 172 -2.35 -0.38 -13.48
N ILE A 173 -2.32 -0.87 -14.73
CA ILE A 173 -1.08 -0.96 -15.50
C ILE A 173 -0.68 0.45 -15.91
N GLY A 174 0.60 0.79 -15.77
CA GLY A 174 1.08 2.10 -16.16
C GLY A 174 1.05 3.11 -15.01
N ILE A 175 1.54 4.31 -15.28
CA ILE A 175 1.49 5.47 -14.36
C ILE A 175 0.49 6.56 -14.79
N LYS A 176 -0.35 6.28 -15.78
CA LYS A 176 -1.31 7.26 -16.32
C LYS A 176 -2.25 7.79 -15.23
N TRP A 177 -2.95 6.89 -14.53
CA TRP A 177 -3.95 7.25 -13.53
C TRP A 177 -3.34 7.83 -12.25
N THR A 178 -2.15 7.35 -11.90
CA THR A 178 -1.33 7.94 -10.85
C THR A 178 -0.98 9.42 -11.15
N LYS A 179 -0.53 9.76 -12.38
CA LYS A 179 -0.29 11.17 -12.76
C LYS A 179 -1.59 11.98 -12.77
N GLU A 180 -2.69 11.39 -13.22
CA GLU A 180 -3.99 12.05 -13.26
C GLU A 180 -4.56 12.33 -11.87
N ALA A 181 -4.37 11.43 -10.90
CA ALA A 181 -4.74 11.66 -9.50
C ALA A 181 -4.08 12.93 -8.96
N VAL A 182 -2.77 13.08 -9.18
CA VAL A 182 -1.99 14.24 -8.74
C VAL A 182 -2.51 15.52 -9.40
N ARG A 183 -2.79 15.50 -10.71
CA ARG A 183 -3.40 16.67 -11.39
C ARG A 183 -4.74 17.07 -10.80
N ARG A 184 -5.52 16.09 -10.33
CA ARG A 184 -6.85 16.30 -9.72
C ARG A 184 -6.80 16.58 -8.22
N GLY A 185 -5.61 16.76 -7.65
CA GLY A 185 -5.40 17.21 -6.27
C GLY A 185 -5.05 16.13 -5.26
N ALA A 186 -4.75 14.89 -5.68
CA ALA A 186 -4.27 13.86 -4.76
C ALA A 186 -2.95 14.28 -4.10
N THR A 187 -2.89 14.21 -2.77
CA THR A 187 -1.67 14.49 -1.99
C THR A 187 -0.96 13.20 -1.57
N ILE A 188 -1.66 12.06 -1.64
CA ILE A 188 -1.14 10.73 -1.36
C ILE A 188 -1.27 9.86 -2.61
N ILE A 189 -0.17 9.24 -3.02
CA ILE A 189 -0.18 8.20 -4.04
C ILE A 189 0.42 6.94 -3.45
N GLU A 190 -0.31 5.84 -3.53
CA GLU A 190 0.17 4.49 -3.28
C GLU A 190 0.18 3.73 -4.59
N LYS A 191 1.32 3.16 -4.96
CA LYS A 191 1.49 2.36 -6.18
C LYS A 191 2.27 1.10 -5.84
N HIS A 192 1.77 -0.04 -6.29
CA HIS A 192 2.48 -1.30 -6.16
C HIS A 192 3.85 -1.21 -6.86
N PHE A 193 4.87 -1.76 -6.21
CA PHE A 193 6.26 -1.65 -6.61
C PHE A 193 6.90 -3.03 -6.69
N THR A 194 7.61 -3.29 -7.78
CA THR A 194 8.36 -4.53 -7.98
C THR A 194 9.76 -4.22 -8.51
N LEU A 195 10.67 -5.19 -8.40
CA LEU A 195 11.97 -5.11 -9.05
C LEU A 195 11.87 -5.35 -10.56
N ASP A 196 10.93 -6.20 -10.97
CA ASP A 196 10.71 -6.60 -12.36
C ASP A 196 9.33 -7.24 -12.50
N GLN A 197 8.47 -6.69 -13.37
CA GLN A 197 7.11 -7.16 -13.64
C GLN A 197 7.05 -8.58 -14.21
N ARG A 198 8.19 -9.14 -14.66
CA ARG A 198 8.29 -10.51 -15.21
C ARG A 198 8.52 -11.57 -14.14
N LEU A 199 8.78 -11.17 -12.89
CA LEU A 199 8.91 -12.09 -11.77
C LEU A 199 7.57 -12.78 -11.50
N PRO A 200 7.56 -13.98 -10.88
CA PRO A 200 6.32 -14.58 -10.42
C PRO A 200 5.70 -13.76 -9.28
N GLY A 201 4.38 -13.74 -9.23
CA GLY A 201 3.61 -13.09 -8.17
C GLY A 201 2.26 -12.54 -8.66
N CYS A 202 1.24 -12.56 -7.81
CA CYS A 202 -0.12 -12.14 -8.12
C CYS A 202 -0.24 -10.64 -8.41
N ASP A 203 0.62 -9.83 -7.79
CA ASP A 203 0.57 -8.37 -7.88
C ASP A 203 1.52 -7.80 -8.95
N GLN A 204 2.35 -8.63 -9.58
CA GLN A 204 3.45 -8.19 -10.46
C GLN A 204 2.96 -7.38 -11.66
N ALA A 205 1.85 -7.80 -12.28
CA ALA A 205 1.31 -7.15 -13.47
C ALA A 205 0.81 -5.72 -13.22
N GLY A 206 0.28 -5.44 -12.02
CA GLY A 206 -0.18 -4.10 -11.61
C GLY A 206 0.91 -3.25 -10.95
N SER A 207 2.09 -3.82 -10.70
CA SER A 207 3.21 -3.17 -10.02
C SER A 207 4.07 -2.39 -11.01
N SER A 208 4.60 -1.24 -10.62
CA SER A 208 5.61 -0.52 -11.39
C SER A 208 7.02 -1.00 -11.04
N ASP A 209 7.86 -1.15 -12.08
CA ASP A 209 9.29 -1.40 -11.91
C ASP A 209 10.05 -0.12 -11.51
N PRO A 210 11.35 -0.17 -11.15
CA PRO A 210 12.09 1.02 -10.75
C PRO A 210 12.15 2.11 -11.81
N LYS A 211 12.15 1.76 -13.11
CA LYS A 211 12.21 2.73 -14.20
C LYS A 211 10.90 3.51 -14.31
N GLU A 212 9.78 2.80 -14.34
CA GLU A 212 8.46 3.39 -14.41
C GLU A 212 8.15 4.21 -13.16
N PHE A 213 8.46 3.66 -11.98
CA PHE A 213 8.23 4.33 -10.71
C PHE A 213 9.04 5.63 -10.59
N LYS A 214 10.31 5.63 -11.02
CA LYS A 214 11.14 6.84 -11.11
C LYS A 214 10.56 7.87 -12.05
N GLU A 215 10.08 7.46 -13.23
CA GLU A 215 9.46 8.37 -14.20
C GLU A 215 8.25 9.09 -13.60
N PHE A 216 7.41 8.37 -12.86
CA PHE A 216 6.30 8.95 -12.14
C PHE A 216 6.76 9.97 -11.10
N ILE A 217 7.69 9.60 -10.22
CA ILE A 217 8.14 10.50 -9.15
C ILE A 217 8.78 11.76 -9.74
N ASP A 218 9.64 11.63 -10.75
CA ASP A 218 10.27 12.79 -11.40
C ASP A 218 9.24 13.72 -12.03
N TRP A 219 8.20 13.14 -12.63
CA TRP A 219 7.08 13.91 -13.16
C TRP A 219 6.33 14.66 -12.05
N VAL A 220 6.05 14.03 -10.90
CA VAL A 220 5.38 14.70 -9.75
C VAL A 220 6.22 15.85 -9.25
N ARG A 221 7.51 15.63 -9.02
CA ARG A 221 8.42 16.68 -8.50
C ARG A 221 8.58 17.85 -9.48
N LEU A 222 8.47 17.61 -10.77
CA LEU A 222 8.44 18.68 -11.77
C LEU A 222 7.08 19.41 -11.77
N TYR A 223 5.98 18.67 -11.65
CA TYR A 223 4.64 19.25 -11.59
C TYR A 223 4.46 20.15 -10.36
N GLU A 224 4.88 19.70 -9.18
CA GLU A 224 4.84 20.46 -7.91
C GLU A 224 5.66 21.75 -7.95
N LYS A 225 6.69 21.85 -8.81
CA LYS A 225 7.49 23.07 -8.96
C LYS A 225 6.87 24.11 -9.90
N ASN A 226 5.98 23.68 -10.79
CA ASN A 226 5.45 24.49 -11.89
C ASN A 226 3.97 24.88 -11.72
N GLY A 227 3.27 24.28 -10.76
CA GLY A 227 1.89 24.61 -10.37
C GLY A 227 1.85 25.46 -9.12
#